data_AF-A0A917Z0N8-F1
#
_entry.id   AF-A0A917Z0N8-F1
#
_cell.length_a   1.000
_cell.length_b   1.000
_cell.length_c   1.000
_cell.angle_alpha   90.00
_cell.angle_beta   90.00
_cell.angle_gamma   90.00
#
_symmetry.space_group_name_H-M   'P 1'
#
loop_
_entity.id
_entity.type
_entity.pdbx_description
1 polymer ?
#
loop_
_entity_poly.entity_id
_entity_poly.type
_entity_poly.pdbx_seq_one_letter_code
_entity_poly.pdbx_strand_id
1 'polypeptide(L)' 'MVGRRPEEFSPDARARMLARHPRLGFGARFLACFEDQARRKPDSAAAASVRNDVAGRIAANPLEGRPPA' A
#
# COMPACT_ATOMS: atom_id res chain seq x y z
N MET A 1 3.01 4.49 13.80
CA MET A 1 2.62 4.38 12.37
C MET A 1 2.89 2.94 11.94
N VAL A 2 1.87 2.20 11.54
CA VAL A 2 1.97 0.77 11.19
C VAL A 2 2.38 0.57 9.73
N GLY A 3 2.93 -0.60 9.38
CA GLY A 3 3.30 -0.93 8.00
C GLY A 3 4.57 -0.26 7.49
N ARG A 4 5.50 0.10 8.38
CA ARG A 4 6.85 0.57 8.04
C ARG A 4 7.86 -0.56 8.17
N ARG A 5 9.05 -0.31 7.62
CA ARG A 5 10.24 -1.17 7.75
C ARG A 5 10.06 -2.60 7.21
N PRO A 6 9.64 -2.76 5.95
CA PRO A 6 9.53 -4.09 5.33
C PRO A 6 10.85 -4.87 5.31
N GLU A 7 11.99 -4.20 5.48
CA GLU A 7 13.33 -4.76 5.59
C GLU A 7 13.59 -5.53 6.90
N GLU A 8 12.81 -5.29 7.97
CA GLU A 8 12.89 -6.09 9.20
C GLU A 8 12.39 -7.53 8.99
N PHE A 9 11.68 -7.78 7.88
CA PHE A 9 11.21 -9.10 7.48
C PHE A 9 12.02 -9.61 6.29
N SER A 10 12.54 -10.83 6.39
CA SER A 10 13.25 -11.44 5.28
C SER A 10 12.36 -11.57 4.03
N PRO A 11 12.95 -11.57 2.81
CA PRO A 11 12.20 -11.85 1.58
C PRO A 11 11.31 -13.10 1.67
N ASP A 12 11.84 -14.20 2.22
CA ASP A 12 11.09 -15.45 2.36
C ASP A 12 9.91 -15.35 3.33
N ALA A 13 10.07 -14.62 4.44
CA ALA A 13 8.97 -14.39 5.37
C ALA A 13 7.84 -13.61 4.71
N ARG A 14 8.17 -12.59 3.91
CA ARG A 14 7.19 -11.81 3.13
C ARG A 14 6.52 -12.66 2.06
N ALA A 15 7.26 -13.49 1.34
CA ALA A 15 6.72 -14.40 0.33
C ALA A 15 5.73 -15.41 0.95
N ARG A 16 6.09 -16.05 2.08
CA ARG A 16 5.19 -16.97 2.79
C ARG A 16 3.92 -16.29 3.29
N MET A 17 4.04 -15.06 3.81
CA MET A 17 2.88 -14.27 4.22
C MET A 17 1.96 -13.99 3.03
N LEU A 18 2.50 -13.54 1.89
CA LEU A 18 1.72 -13.21 0.71
C LEU A 18 1.07 -14.43 0.06
N ALA A 19 1.70 -15.61 0.14
CA ALA A 19 1.09 -16.86 -0.29
C ALA A 19 -0.13 -17.23 0.56
N ARG A 20 -0.06 -17.03 1.89
CA ARG A 20 -1.17 -17.31 2.81
C ARG A 20 -2.24 -16.23 2.80
N HIS A 21 -1.86 -14.98 2.55
CA HIS A 21 -2.72 -13.80 2.56
C HIS A 21 -2.49 -12.94 1.31
N PRO A 22 -3.01 -13.36 0.14
CA PRO A 22 -2.85 -12.62 -1.11
C PRO A 22 -3.45 -11.23 -1.03
N ARG A 23 -2.78 -10.25 -1.64
CA ARG A 23 -3.24 -8.84 -1.59
C ARG A 23 -4.41 -8.54 -2.52
N LEU A 24 -4.57 -9.29 -3.61
CA LEU A 24 -5.72 -9.19 -4.53
C LEU A 24 -6.00 -7.72 -4.95
N GLY A 25 -4.97 -7.01 -5.42
CA GLY A 25 -5.10 -5.60 -5.82
C GLY A 25 -5.39 -4.64 -4.66
N PHE A 26 -5.05 -5.01 -3.41
CA PHE A 26 -5.22 -4.16 -2.23
C PHE A 26 -4.60 -2.78 -2.43
N GLY A 27 -3.38 -2.66 -2.97
CA GLY A 27 -2.71 -1.38 -3.17
C GLY A 27 -3.55 -0.39 -3.97
N ALA A 28 -4.10 -0.81 -5.12
CA ALA A 28 -4.95 0.01 -5.96
C ALA A 28 -6.27 0.41 -5.28
N ARG A 29 -6.94 -0.55 -4.62
CA ARG A 29 -8.19 -0.27 -3.87
C ARG A 29 -7.95 0.68 -2.71
N PHE A 30 -6.83 0.51 -2.02
CA PHE A 30 -6.43 1.36 -0.90
C PHE A 30 -6.15 2.78 -1.38
N LEU A 31 -5.42 2.96 -2.49
CA LEU A 31 -5.19 4.27 -3.12
C LEU A 31 -6.50 4.95 -3.52
N ALA A 32 -7.43 4.23 -4.14
CA ALA A 32 -8.74 4.78 -4.52
C ALA A 32 -9.51 5.35 -3.31
N CYS A 33 -9.39 4.71 -2.13
CA CYS A 33 -9.96 5.27 -0.90
C CYS A 33 -9.29 6.58 -0.48
N PHE A 34 -7.97 6.73 -0.63
CA PHE A 34 -7.28 7.99 -0.35
C PHE A 34 -7.76 9.11 -1.27
N GLU A 35 -7.85 8.83 -2.57
CA GLU A 35 -8.31 9.79 -3.57
C GLU A 35 -9.76 10.21 -3.31
N ASP A 36 -10.62 9.26 -2.95
CA ASP A 36 -12.01 9.56 -2.61
C ASP A 36 -12.15 10.43 -1.35
N GLN A 37 -11.39 10.11 -0.30
CA GLN A 37 -11.36 10.95 0.89
C GLN A 37 -10.77 12.33 0.58
N ALA A 38 -9.75 12.41 -0.28
CA ALA A 38 -9.12 13.66 -0.65
C ALA A 38 -10.08 14.58 -1.42
N ARG A 39 -10.88 14.04 -2.35
CA ARG A 39 -11.91 14.80 -3.08
C ARG A 39 -13.00 15.34 -2.13
N ARG A 40 -13.47 14.52 -1.20
CA ARG A 40 -14.52 14.92 -0.25
C ARG A 40 -14.03 15.84 0.87
N LYS A 41 -12.74 15.76 1.21
CA LYS A 41 -12.13 16.44 2.36
C LYS A 41 -10.72 16.94 1.99
N PRO A 42 -10.61 18.08 1.29
CA PRO A 42 -9.33 18.57 0.75
C PRO A 42 -8.27 18.90 1.82
N ASP A 43 -8.70 19.15 3.06
CA ASP A 43 -7.82 19.44 4.21
C ASP A 43 -7.50 18.20 5.07
N SER A 44 -7.96 17.02 4.64
CA SER A 44 -7.73 15.78 5.39
C SER A 44 -6.29 15.26 5.29
N ALA A 45 -5.92 14.38 6.22
CA ALA A 45 -4.67 13.63 6.14
C ALA A 45 -4.56 12.76 4.86
N ALA A 46 -5.70 12.30 4.31
CA ALA A 46 -5.71 11.57 3.03
C ALA A 46 -5.33 12.50 1.88
N ALA A 47 -5.90 13.71 1.83
CA ALA A 47 -5.53 14.72 0.84
C ALA A 47 -4.05 15.13 0.97
N ALA A 48 -3.55 15.33 2.20
CA ALA A 48 -2.14 15.59 2.44
C ALA A 48 -1.26 14.41 1.96
N SER A 49 -1.70 13.17 2.14
CA SER A 49 -0.98 11.99 1.66
C SER A 49 -0.97 11.90 0.14
N VAL A 50 -2.08 12.22 -0.55
CA VAL A 50 -2.15 12.29 -2.01
C VAL A 50 -1.21 13.37 -2.55
N ARG A 51 -1.21 14.57 -1.96
CA ARG A 51 -0.25 15.64 -2.32
C ARG A 51 1.21 15.23 -2.10
N ASN A 52 1.46 14.40 -1.09
CA ASN A 52 2.79 13.86 -0.76
C ASN A 52 3.03 12.48 -1.39
N ASP A 53 2.54 12.24 -2.61
CA ASP A 53 2.77 11.03 -3.42
C ASP A 53 2.56 9.71 -2.66
N VAL A 54 1.36 9.50 -2.11
CA VAL A 54 0.99 8.19 -1.55
C VAL A 54 0.88 7.11 -2.63
N ALA A 55 0.59 7.48 -3.88
CA ALA A 55 0.49 6.55 -5.00
C ALA A 55 1.84 5.88 -5.29
N GLY A 56 2.91 6.67 -5.46
CA GLY A 56 4.26 6.14 -5.64
C GLY A 56 4.72 5.29 -4.45
N ARG A 57 4.43 5.71 -3.22
CA ARG A 57 4.77 4.95 -2.01
C ARG A 57 4.03 3.60 -1.89
N ILE A 58 2.76 3.55 -2.31
CA ILE A 58 2.01 2.29 -2.36
C ILE A 58 2.61 1.39 -3.45
N ALA A 59 2.85 1.91 -4.65
CA ALA A 59 3.40 1.15 -5.77
C ALA A 59 4.82 0.62 -5.50
N ALA A 60 5.64 1.37 -4.75
CA ALA A 60 6.98 0.97 -4.35
C ALA A 60 7.02 0.03 -3.12
N ASN A 61 5.86 -0.29 -2.53
CA ASN A 61 5.83 -1.19 -1.37
C ASN A 61 6.30 -2.60 -1.79
N PRO A 62 7.29 -3.20 -1.10
CA PRO A 62 7.81 -4.53 -1.45
C PRO A 62 6.78 -5.68 -1.41
N LEU A 63 5.61 -5.44 -0.85
CA LEU A 63 4.50 -6.39 -0.85
C LEU A 63 3.63 -6.27 -2.10
N GLU A 64 3.74 -5.18 -2.88
CA GLU A 64 3.18 -5.11 -4.22
C GLU A 64 4.05 -5.92 -5.17
N GLY A 65 3.47 -6.99 -5.72
CA GLY A 65 4.15 -7.92 -6.60
C GLY A 65 3.13 -8.85 -7.27
N ARG A 66 3.50 -9.38 -8.43
CA ARG A 66 2.67 -10.36 -9.15
C ARG A 66 2.52 -11.62 -8.26
N PRO A 67 1.30 -12.16 -8.07
CA PRO A 67 1.14 -13.43 -7.36
C PRO A 67 1.97 -14.52 -8.06
N PRO A 68 2.56 -15.47 -7.34
CA PRO A 68 3.21 -16.61 -7.97
C PRO A 68 2.21 -17.30 -8.92
N ALA A 69 2.71 -17.71 -10.08
CA ALA A 69 1.93 -18.40 -11.12
C ALA A 69 1.31 -19.70 -10.61
#